data_AF-A0A534SBX3-F1
#
_entry.id   AF-A0A534SBX3-F1
#
_cell.length_a   1.000
_cell.length_b   1.000
_cell.length_c   1.000
_cell.angle_alpha   90.00
_cell.angle_beta   90.00
_cell.angle_gamma   90.00
#
_symmetry.space_group_name_H-M   'P 1'
#
loop_
_entity.id
_entity.type
_entity.pdbx_description
1 polymer ?
#
loop_
_entity_poly.entity_id
_entity_poly.type
_entity_poly.pdbx_seq_one_letter_code
_entity_poly.pdbx_strand_id
1 'polypeptide(L)'
;MVRRADQLSRPILKPVQRPHPPIWVGAKRSEETFRWAGEMGYDLMTVPFVHPTTDALHDLIKIYRGALAKSGHDFVRREALGKFHIYVSDSFERGMREAAPFMKNYSDLHHAADPSRRLTERDIGSDMARGFIIVGDPERCSDTIQRWHEEGGITTFSATFHFGGMPQ
;
A
#
# COMPACT_ATOMS: atom_id res chain seq x y z
N MET A 1 -14.75 -38.96 -14.77
CA MET A 1 -14.51 -39.30 -13.36
C MET A 1 -14.25 -38.01 -12.59
N VAL A 2 -15.32 -37.42 -12.04
CA VAL A 2 -15.28 -36.13 -11.35
C VAL A 2 -14.72 -36.38 -9.95
N ARG A 3 -13.53 -35.86 -9.63
CA ARG A 3 -13.03 -35.88 -8.24
C ARG A 3 -13.97 -35.01 -7.41
N ARG A 4 -14.57 -35.62 -6.39
CA ARG A 4 -15.38 -34.92 -5.40
C ARG A 4 -14.51 -33.88 -4.68
N ALA A 5 -15.09 -32.73 -4.36
CA ALA A 5 -14.43 -31.62 -3.66
C ALA A 5 -14.07 -31.93 -2.18
N ASP A 6 -14.32 -33.16 -1.72
CA ASP A 6 -14.06 -33.67 -0.37
C ASP A 6 -12.61 -34.17 -0.17
N GLN A 7 -11.75 -34.12 -1.21
CA GLN A 7 -10.34 -34.57 -1.16
C GLN A 7 -9.30 -33.44 -1.11
N LEU A 8 -9.65 -32.24 -0.64
CA LEU A 8 -8.63 -31.23 -0.33
C LEU A 8 -7.97 -31.59 1.01
N SER A 9 -6.66 -31.82 0.99
CA SER A 9 -5.87 -32.11 2.19
C SER A 9 -6.01 -30.96 3.18
N ARG A 10 -6.55 -31.25 4.37
CA ARG A 10 -6.64 -30.25 5.45
C ARG A 10 -5.23 -29.97 5.96
N PRO A 11 -4.83 -28.70 6.15
CA PRO A 11 -3.55 -28.38 6.77
C PRO A 11 -3.49 -29.02 8.17
N ILE A 12 -2.39 -29.73 8.44
CA ILE A 12 -2.19 -30.51 9.67
C ILE A 12 -1.99 -29.57 10.88
N LEU A 13 -1.40 -28.40 10.63
CA LEU A 13 -1.27 -27.32 11.59
C LEU A 13 -2.34 -26.25 11.32
N LYS A 14 -3.21 -26.01 12.30
CA LYS A 14 -4.23 -24.95 12.22
C LYS A 14 -3.69 -23.66 12.85
N PRO A 15 -4.02 -22.48 12.31
CA PRO A 15 -3.72 -21.22 12.98
C PRO A 15 -4.33 -21.16 14.37
N VAL A 16 -3.64 -20.47 15.30
CA VAL A 16 -4.15 -20.21 16.64
C VAL A 16 -5.29 -19.18 16.60
N GLN A 17 -5.18 -18.19 15.72
CA GLN A 17 -6.17 -17.13 15.51
C GLN A 17 -7.48 -17.68 14.94
N ARG A 18 -8.61 -17.22 15.48
CA ARG A 18 -9.96 -17.56 15.03
C ARG A 18 -10.67 -16.34 14.44
N PRO A 19 -11.46 -16.50 13.36
CA PRO A 19 -11.62 -17.73 12.57
C PRO A 19 -10.36 -18.10 11.77
N HIS A 20 -9.56 -17.11 11.40
CA HIS A 20 -8.25 -17.20 10.77
C HIS A 20 -7.47 -15.89 11.07
N PRO A 21 -6.15 -15.82 10.83
CA PRO A 21 -5.41 -14.56 10.89
C PRO A 21 -5.99 -13.53 9.91
N PRO A 22 -5.86 -12.21 10.16
CA PRO A 22 -6.27 -11.19 9.19
C PRO A 22 -5.65 -11.43 7.83
N ILE A 23 -6.45 -11.33 6.77
CA ILE A 23 -6.02 -11.53 5.39
C ILE A 23 -6.13 -10.18 4.67
N TRP A 24 -5.03 -9.82 4.01
CA TRP A 24 -4.91 -8.58 3.26
C TRP A 24 -4.90 -8.87 1.76
N VAL A 25 -5.72 -8.14 1.00
CA VAL A 25 -5.74 -8.21 -0.47
C VAL A 25 -4.96 -7.05 -1.03
N GLY A 26 -3.92 -7.35 -1.82
CA GLY A 26 -3.15 -6.36 -2.54
C GLY A 26 -3.92 -5.78 -3.72
N ALA A 27 -4.24 -4.50 -3.68
CA ALA A 27 -4.89 -3.78 -4.77
C ALA A 27 -4.07 -2.55 -5.20
N LYS A 28 -3.88 -2.39 -6.50
CA LYS A 28 -3.10 -1.28 -7.07
C LYS A 28 -4.00 -0.20 -7.65
N ARG A 29 -4.62 -0.42 -8.81
CA ARG A 29 -5.40 0.62 -9.53
C ARG A 29 -6.79 0.16 -10.01
N SER A 30 -7.07 -1.14 -9.99
CA SER A 30 -8.32 -1.67 -10.54
C SER A 30 -9.44 -1.52 -9.52
N GLU A 31 -10.48 -0.77 -9.86
CA GLU A 31 -11.73 -0.71 -9.08
C GLU A 31 -12.30 -2.09 -8.80
N GLU A 32 -12.18 -3.02 -9.76
CA GLU A 32 -12.64 -4.40 -9.61
C GLU A 32 -11.96 -5.10 -8.42
N THR A 33 -10.64 -4.93 -8.26
CA THR A 33 -9.91 -5.53 -7.14
C THR A 33 -10.30 -4.90 -5.80
N PHE A 34 -10.49 -3.59 -5.74
CA PHE A 34 -10.94 -2.89 -4.52
C PHE A 34 -12.36 -3.33 -4.12
N ARG A 35 -13.27 -3.39 -5.11
CA ARG A 35 -14.65 -3.86 -4.90
C ARG A 35 -14.66 -5.31 -4.42
N TRP A 36 -13.94 -6.20 -5.10
CA TRP A 36 -13.87 -7.62 -4.76
C TRP A 36 -13.31 -7.84 -3.35
N ALA A 37 -12.26 -7.11 -2.96
CA ALA A 37 -11.71 -7.20 -1.60
C ALA A 37 -12.77 -6.84 -0.54
N GLY A 38 -13.60 -5.83 -0.82
CA GLY A 38 -14.69 -5.43 0.06
C GLY A 38 -15.85 -6.42 0.06
N GLU A 39 -16.24 -6.96 -1.09
CA GLU A 39 -17.28 -7.98 -1.20
C GLU A 39 -16.92 -9.24 -0.40
N MET A 40 -15.63 -9.60 -0.40
CA MET A 40 -15.11 -10.77 0.32
C MET A 40 -14.84 -10.50 1.81
N GLY A 41 -14.90 -9.25 2.27
CA GLY A 41 -14.69 -8.91 3.68
C GLY A 41 -13.24 -8.99 4.14
N TYR A 42 -12.26 -8.80 3.24
CA TYR A 42 -10.84 -8.78 3.58
C TYR A 42 -10.34 -7.37 3.93
N ASP A 43 -9.20 -7.29 4.61
CA ASP A 43 -8.48 -6.03 4.76
C ASP A 43 -7.77 -5.68 3.44
N LEU A 44 -7.53 -4.39 3.21
CA LEU A 44 -7.02 -3.88 1.95
C LEU A 44 -5.57 -3.44 2.07
N MET A 45 -4.69 -3.88 1.18
CA MET A 45 -3.32 -3.36 1.08
C MET A 45 -3.13 -2.66 -0.25
N THR A 46 -2.66 -1.43 -0.23
CA THR A 46 -2.35 -0.66 -1.43
C THR A 46 -1.00 0.05 -1.33
N VAL A 47 -0.59 0.66 -2.43
CA VAL A 47 0.72 1.26 -2.61
C VAL A 47 0.52 2.70 -3.09
N PRO A 48 0.46 3.70 -2.20
CA PRO A 48 0.05 5.06 -2.53
C PRO A 48 0.77 5.69 -3.73
N PHE A 49 2.09 5.50 -3.83
CA PHE A 49 2.89 6.07 -4.94
C PHE A 49 2.59 5.51 -6.34
N VAL A 50 1.66 4.56 -6.51
CA VAL A 50 1.14 4.16 -7.83
C VAL A 50 -0.06 4.99 -8.28
N HIS A 51 -0.61 5.83 -7.41
CA HIS A 51 -1.80 6.64 -7.69
C HIS A 51 -1.39 8.05 -8.11
N PRO A 52 -2.16 8.70 -9.01
CA PRO A 52 -1.83 10.04 -9.47
C PRO A 52 -2.05 11.10 -8.39
N THR A 53 -3.04 10.93 -7.50
CA THR A 53 -3.41 11.87 -6.43
C THR A 53 -3.88 11.12 -5.18
N THR A 54 -3.90 11.79 -4.02
CA THR A 54 -4.50 11.26 -2.79
C THR A 54 -5.98 10.95 -3.01
N ASP A 55 -6.71 11.88 -3.65
CA ASP A 55 -8.14 11.71 -3.97
C ASP A 55 -8.42 10.47 -4.84
N ALA A 56 -7.56 10.19 -5.83
CA ALA A 56 -7.73 9.02 -6.68
C ALA A 56 -7.64 7.71 -5.89
N LEU A 57 -6.75 7.65 -4.88
CA LEU A 57 -6.71 6.50 -3.98
C LEU A 57 -7.91 6.50 -3.01
N HIS A 58 -8.28 7.65 -2.47
CA HIS A 58 -9.42 7.78 -1.58
C HIS A 58 -10.72 7.30 -2.24
N ASP A 59 -10.97 7.64 -3.50
CA ASP A 59 -12.15 7.18 -4.24
C ASP A 59 -12.17 5.65 -4.43
N LEU A 60 -11.01 5.02 -4.67
CA LEU A 60 -10.90 3.56 -4.69
C LEU A 60 -11.18 2.95 -3.31
N ILE A 61 -10.70 3.58 -2.23
CA ILE A 61 -11.01 3.16 -0.86
C ILE A 61 -12.51 3.31 -0.57
N LYS A 62 -13.19 4.35 -1.07
CA LYS A 62 -14.65 4.47 -0.96
C LYS A 62 -15.36 3.32 -1.65
N ILE A 63 -14.91 2.88 -2.82
CA ILE A 63 -15.46 1.70 -3.50
C ILE A 63 -15.32 0.45 -2.63
N TYR A 64 -14.14 0.23 -2.05
CA TYR A 64 -13.87 -0.87 -1.13
C TYR A 64 -14.79 -0.83 0.11
N ARG A 65 -14.89 0.33 0.78
CA ARG A 65 -15.75 0.52 1.96
C ARG A 65 -17.23 0.34 1.62
N GLY A 66 -17.67 0.85 0.47
CA GLY A 66 -19.03 0.67 -0.03
C GLY A 66 -19.36 -0.80 -0.33
N ALA A 67 -18.40 -1.56 -0.88
CA ALA A 67 -18.55 -2.99 -1.12
C ALA A 67 -18.64 -3.79 0.19
N LEU A 68 -17.81 -3.47 1.18
CA LEU A 68 -17.92 -4.05 2.53
C LEU A 68 -19.33 -3.88 3.12
N ALA A 69 -19.84 -2.64 3.10
CA ALA A 69 -21.15 -2.32 3.64
C ALA A 69 -22.29 -3.05 2.90
N LYS A 70 -22.24 -3.08 1.57
CA LYS A 70 -23.26 -3.77 0.74
C LYS A 70 -23.28 -5.28 0.95
N SER A 71 -22.13 -5.89 1.24
CA SER A 71 -22.00 -7.32 1.49
C SER A 71 -22.20 -7.71 2.96
N GLY A 72 -22.58 -6.76 3.83
CA GLY A 72 -22.87 -7.03 5.25
C GLY A 72 -21.64 -7.22 6.12
N HIS A 73 -20.45 -6.81 5.66
CA HIS A 73 -19.24 -6.83 6.46
C HIS A 73 -19.14 -5.58 7.34
N ASP A 74 -18.53 -5.72 8.52
CA ASP A 74 -18.22 -4.60 9.39
C ASP A 74 -17.13 -3.73 8.74
N PHE A 75 -17.54 -2.69 8.02
CA PHE A 75 -16.62 -1.82 7.32
C PHE A 75 -15.84 -0.89 8.25
N VAL A 76 -16.21 -0.74 9.53
CA VAL A 76 -15.51 0.11 10.49
C VAL A 76 -14.29 -0.61 11.03
N ARG A 77 -14.40 -1.92 11.28
CA ARG A 77 -13.31 -2.75 11.80
C ARG A 77 -12.27 -3.19 10.77
N ARG A 78 -12.54 -2.96 9.48
CA ARG A 78 -11.61 -3.31 8.41
C ARG A 78 -10.55 -2.26 8.20
N GLU A 79 -9.36 -2.71 7.85
CA GLU A 79 -8.21 -1.82 7.70
C GLU A 79 -7.84 -1.59 6.23
N ALA A 80 -7.34 -0.39 5.94
CA ALA A 80 -6.72 -0.04 4.67
C ALA A 80 -5.26 0.33 4.91
N LEU A 81 -4.34 -0.51 4.43
CA LEU A 81 -2.91 -0.38 4.60
C LEU A 81 -2.27 0.33 3.40
N GLY A 82 -1.56 1.42 3.68
CA GLY A 82 -0.71 2.11 2.71
C GLY A 82 0.75 1.70 2.88
N LYS A 83 1.36 1.17 1.82
CA LYS A 83 2.79 0.83 1.78
C LYS A 83 3.62 2.01 1.27
N PHE A 84 4.45 2.58 2.13
CA PHE A 84 5.27 3.76 1.84
C PHE A 84 6.77 3.45 1.88
N HIS A 85 7.53 4.26 1.15
CA HIS A 85 8.96 4.46 1.41
C HIS A 85 9.08 5.69 2.31
N ILE A 86 9.86 5.58 3.38
CA ILE A 86 10.03 6.67 4.36
C ILE A 86 11.51 6.91 4.60
N TYR A 87 11.95 8.18 4.51
CA TYR A 87 13.30 8.63 4.81
C TYR A 87 13.27 9.85 5.72
N VAL A 88 13.66 9.68 6.98
CA VAL A 88 13.73 10.77 7.95
C VAL A 88 15.13 11.38 7.94
N SER A 89 15.23 12.69 7.79
CA SER A 89 16.47 13.48 7.77
C SER A 89 16.29 14.74 8.62
N ASP A 90 17.28 15.63 8.70
CA ASP A 90 17.18 16.87 9.50
C ASP A 90 16.35 17.97 8.82
N SER A 91 16.09 17.84 7.53
CA SER A 91 15.26 18.76 6.76
C SER A 91 14.69 18.08 5.52
N PHE A 92 13.62 18.65 4.97
CA PHE A 92 13.05 18.19 3.71
C PHE A 92 14.07 18.21 2.55
N GLU A 93 14.80 19.32 2.36
CA GLU A 93 15.76 19.44 1.27
C GLU A 93 16.89 18.42 1.37
N ARG A 94 17.41 18.20 2.59
CA ARG A 94 18.45 17.20 2.83
C ARG A 94 17.93 15.80 2.55
N GLY A 95 16.75 15.46 3.08
CA GLY A 95 16.10 14.18 2.86
C GLY A 95 15.82 13.89 1.39
N MET A 96 15.40 14.88 0.60
CA MET A 96 15.25 14.72 -0.85
C MET A 96 16.58 14.38 -1.53
N ARG A 97 17.64 15.15 -1.25
CA ARG A 97 18.97 14.91 -1.85
C ARG A 97 19.52 13.53 -1.51
N GLU A 98 19.37 13.10 -0.25
CA GLU A 98 19.87 11.82 0.23
C GLU A 98 19.06 10.64 -0.29
N ALA A 99 17.72 10.73 -0.28
CA ALA A 99 16.83 9.62 -0.67
C ALA A 99 16.70 9.43 -2.18
N ALA A 100 16.83 10.49 -2.97
CA ALA A 100 16.62 10.46 -4.43
C ALA A 100 17.45 9.39 -5.16
N PRO A 101 18.78 9.27 -4.97
CA PRO A 101 19.58 8.25 -5.65
C PRO A 101 19.13 6.83 -5.28
N PHE A 102 18.74 6.57 -4.04
CA PHE A 102 18.26 5.26 -3.62
C PHE A 102 16.89 4.93 -4.21
N MET A 103 15.96 5.89 -4.25
CA MET A 103 14.68 5.70 -4.92
C MET A 103 14.84 5.49 -6.43
N LYS A 104 15.80 6.18 -7.06
CA LYS A 104 16.14 5.96 -8.46
C LYS A 104 16.63 4.53 -8.67
N ASN A 105 17.59 4.09 -7.87
CA ASN A 105 18.12 2.72 -7.95
C ASN A 105 17.02 1.67 -7.73
N TYR A 106 16.13 1.88 -6.75
CA TYR A 106 14.97 1.03 -6.53
C TYR A 106 14.07 0.94 -7.79
N SER A 107 13.77 2.09 -8.41
CA SER A 107 12.98 2.14 -9.64
C SER A 107 13.66 1.43 -10.80
N ASP A 108 14.96 1.65 -11.00
CA ASP A 108 15.77 1.05 -12.08
C ASP A 108 15.81 -0.48 -11.94
N LEU A 109 16.03 -1.00 -10.72
CA LEU A 109 16.02 -2.44 -10.45
C LEU A 109 14.65 -3.07 -10.73
N HIS A 110 13.56 -2.40 -10.34
CA HIS A 110 12.23 -2.87 -10.63
C HIS A 110 11.90 -2.87 -12.13
N HIS A 111 12.37 -1.86 -12.86
CA HIS A 111 12.20 -1.80 -14.31
C HIS A 111 13.04 -2.88 -15.02
N ALA A 112 14.28 -3.10 -14.60
CA ALA A 112 15.12 -4.15 -15.16
C ALA A 112 14.54 -5.56 -14.91
N ALA A 113 13.92 -5.78 -13.75
CA ALA A 113 13.29 -7.07 -13.41
C ALA A 113 11.99 -7.34 -14.19
N ASP A 114 11.24 -6.30 -14.55
CA ASP A 114 10.02 -6.42 -15.35
C ASP A 114 9.86 -5.17 -16.23
N PRO A 115 10.44 -5.17 -17.44
CA PRO A 115 10.38 -4.03 -18.37
C PRO A 115 8.94 -3.74 -18.85
N SER A 116 8.06 -4.75 -18.81
CA SER A 116 6.65 -4.62 -19.17
C SER A 116 5.83 -3.93 -18.09
N ARG A 117 6.38 -3.82 -16.88
CA ARG A 117 5.74 -3.17 -15.74
C ARG A 117 5.60 -1.69 -16.03
N ARG A 118 4.39 -1.28 -16.39
CA ARG A 118 3.96 0.13 -16.42
C ARG A 118 3.86 0.69 -15.00
N LEU A 119 4.99 0.86 -14.34
CA LEU A 119 5.13 1.96 -13.39
C LEU A 119 4.97 3.21 -14.25
N THR A 120 4.06 4.09 -13.87
CA THR A 120 3.94 5.41 -14.51
C THR A 120 5.33 6.03 -14.55
N GLU A 121 5.70 6.73 -15.63
CA GLU A 121 6.88 7.59 -15.60
C GLU A 121 6.70 8.52 -14.39
N ARG A 122 7.53 8.32 -13.38
CA ARG A 122 7.40 8.98 -12.09
C ARG A 122 8.57 9.91 -11.92
N ASP A 123 8.24 11.16 -11.67
CA ASP A 123 9.16 12.13 -11.15
C ASP A 123 9.32 11.87 -9.65
N ILE A 124 10.44 11.26 -9.27
CA ILE A 124 10.78 10.95 -7.87
C ILE A 124 10.77 12.23 -7.01
N GLY A 125 11.23 13.36 -7.57
CA GLY A 125 11.22 14.64 -6.86
C GLY A 125 9.79 15.11 -6.59
N SER A 126 8.91 15.01 -7.59
CA SER A 126 7.48 15.30 -7.44
C SER A 126 6.81 14.36 -6.42
N ASP A 127 7.09 13.06 -6.46
CA ASP A 127 6.54 12.09 -5.50
C ASP A 127 7.00 12.37 -4.06
N MET A 128 8.23 12.82 -3.86
CA MET A 128 8.76 13.26 -2.56
C MET A 128 8.11 14.56 -2.08
N ALA A 129 8.01 15.55 -2.97
CA ALA A 129 7.37 16.83 -2.69
C ALA A 129 5.89 16.66 -2.30
N ARG A 130 5.21 15.75 -2.97
CA ARG A 130 3.79 15.46 -2.76
C ARG A 130 3.54 14.42 -1.66
N GLY A 131 4.59 13.86 -1.04
CA GLY A 131 4.47 12.92 0.08
C GLY A 131 3.99 11.52 -0.28
N PHE A 132 4.13 11.10 -1.55
CA PHE A 132 3.94 9.71 -1.98
C PHE A 132 5.17 8.85 -1.65
N ILE A 133 6.35 9.47 -1.64
CA ILE A 133 7.56 9.01 -0.97
C ILE A 133 7.74 9.97 0.21
N ILE A 134 7.67 9.47 1.43
CA ILE A 134 7.67 10.32 2.63
C ILE A 134 9.14 10.63 2.96
N VAL A 135 9.54 11.89 2.85
CA VAL A 135 10.92 12.31 3.14
C VAL A 135 10.94 13.61 3.94
N GLY A 136 11.92 13.79 4.81
CA GLY A 136 12.17 15.08 5.48
C GLY A 136 12.35 14.96 6.97
N ASP A 137 12.18 16.08 7.68
CA ASP A 137 12.23 16.11 9.14
C ASP A 137 11.09 15.30 9.79
N PRO A 138 11.22 14.96 11.10
CA PRO A 138 10.20 14.19 11.80
C PRO A 138 8.81 14.82 11.76
N GLU A 139 8.71 16.15 11.79
CA GLU A 139 7.45 16.88 11.76
C GLU A 139 6.75 16.71 10.41
N ARG A 140 7.44 17.02 9.29
CA ARG A 140 6.90 16.81 7.95
C ARG A 140 6.52 15.35 7.69
N CYS A 141 7.32 14.40 8.19
CA CYS A 141 7.02 12.97 8.07
C CYS A 141 5.72 12.62 8.80
N SER A 142 5.54 13.12 10.02
CA SER A 142 4.31 12.95 10.81
C SER A 142 3.11 13.59 10.11
N ASP A 143 3.22 14.84 9.66
CA ASP A 143 2.15 15.57 8.97
C ASP A 143 1.73 14.84 7.68
N THR A 144 2.70 14.30 6.94
CA THR A 144 2.40 13.53 5.73
C THR A 144 1.62 12.25 6.05
N ILE A 145 1.97 11.56 7.15
CA ILE A 145 1.24 10.36 7.61
C ILE A 145 -0.18 10.75 8.03
N GLN A 146 -0.35 11.81 8.80
CA GLN A 146 -1.66 12.31 9.23
C GLN A 146 -2.53 12.66 8.01
N ARG A 147 -1.97 13.37 7.03
CA ARG A 147 -2.68 13.70 5.80
C ARG A 147 -3.13 12.45 5.03
N TRP A 148 -2.28 11.42 4.92
CA TRP A 148 -2.69 10.15 4.29
C TRP A 148 -3.77 9.41 5.07
N HIS A 149 -3.81 9.56 6.39
CA HIS A 149 -4.86 9.02 7.22
C HIS A 149 -6.19 9.73 6.97
N GLU A 150 -6.19 11.06 7.04
CA GLU A 150 -7.38 11.91 6.97
C GLU A 150 -7.94 12.02 5.54
N GLU A 151 -7.09 12.36 4.58
CA GLU A 151 -7.50 12.58 3.18
C GLU A 151 -7.49 11.29 2.37
N GLY A 152 -6.49 10.43 2.62
CA GLY A 152 -6.29 9.21 1.86
C GLY A 152 -7.11 8.02 2.35
N GLY A 153 -7.67 8.08 3.55
CA GLY A 153 -8.43 6.97 4.16
C GLY A 153 -7.56 5.77 4.55
N ILE A 154 -6.25 5.97 4.74
CA ILE A 154 -5.30 4.94 5.17
C ILE A 154 -5.39 4.79 6.69
N THR A 155 -5.68 3.59 7.18
CA THR A 155 -5.81 3.33 8.62
C THR A 155 -4.60 2.59 9.19
N THR A 156 -3.85 1.87 8.34
CA THR A 156 -2.62 1.17 8.71
C THR A 156 -1.45 1.62 7.83
N PHE A 157 -0.29 1.90 8.42
CA PHE A 157 0.90 2.32 7.69
C PHE A 157 1.97 1.22 7.71
N SER A 158 2.46 0.84 6.54
CA SER A 158 3.64 -0.01 6.41
C SER A 158 4.76 0.79 5.75
N ALA A 159 5.89 0.89 6.43
CA ALA A 159 7.03 1.67 5.96
C ALA A 159 8.19 0.76 5.53
N THR A 160 8.80 1.08 4.39
CA THR A 160 10.12 0.61 4.01
C THR A 160 11.11 1.74 4.27
N PHE A 161 11.98 1.57 5.27
CA PHE A 161 13.03 2.52 5.63
C PHE A 161 14.36 2.23 4.92
N HIS A 162 14.56 0.98 4.49
CA HIS A 162 15.73 0.55 3.73
C HIS A 162 15.32 0.18 2.32
N PHE A 163 15.68 1.02 1.35
CA PHE A 163 15.37 0.82 -0.06
C PHE A 163 16.58 1.16 -0.93
N GLY A 164 16.60 0.65 -2.17
CA GLY A 164 17.55 1.10 -3.17
C GLY A 164 19.04 0.90 -2.84
N GLY A 165 19.39 -0.01 -1.94
CA GLY A 165 20.78 -0.26 -1.56
C GLY A 165 21.36 0.77 -0.57
N MET A 166 20.53 1.37 0.28
CA MET A 166 21.00 2.20 1.39
C MET A 166 22.01 1.44 2.28
N PRO A 167 23.01 2.14 2.86
CA PRO A 167 23.91 1.55 3.86
C PRO A 167 23.14 0.99 5.07
N GLN A 168 23.70 -0.04 5.70
CA GLN A 168 23.19 -0.67 6.93
C GLN A 168 23.98 -0.24 8.15
#